data_AF-W4PFW6-F1
#
_entry.id   AF-W4PFW6-F1
#
_cell.length_a   1.000
_cell.length_b   1.000
_cell.length_c   1.000
_cell.angle_alpha   90.00
_cell.angle_beta   90.00
_cell.angle_gamma   90.00
#
_symmetry.space_group_name_H-M   'P 1'
#
loop_
_entity.id
_entity.type
_entity.pdbx_description
1 polymer ?
#
loop_
_entity_poly.entity_id
_entity_poly.type
_entity_poly.pdbx_seq_one_letter_code
_entity_poly.pdbx_strand_id
1 'polypeptide(L)' 'MSTILSLAPQNVWKHFYSLTQIPRPSGHLEKVTEFLVNFGKGLGLETFVDEVGNVIIRKPATPGMENRKG' A
#
# COMPACT_ATOMS: atom_id res chain seq x y z
N MET A 1 -22.57 9.82 14.38
CA MET A 1 -21.24 9.38 14.82
C MET A 1 -20.27 9.56 13.66
N SER A 2 -19.12 10.20 13.89
CA SER A 2 -18.06 10.25 12.88
C SER A 2 -17.41 8.86 12.77
N THR A 3 -17.28 8.35 11.55
CA THR A 3 -16.60 7.06 11.30
C THR A 3 -15.13 7.33 10.94
N ILE A 4 -14.27 6.32 11.04
CA ILE A 4 -12.88 6.47 10.59
C ILE A 4 -12.80 6.86 9.09
N LEU A 5 -13.79 6.44 8.29
CA LEU A 5 -13.92 6.78 6.88
C LEU A 5 -14.41 8.23 6.63
N SER A 6 -14.80 8.98 7.65
CA SER A 6 -15.13 10.41 7.50
C SER A 6 -13.97 11.35 7.86
N LEU A 7 -12.82 10.81 8.28
CA LEU A 7 -11.66 11.60 8.68
C LEU A 7 -10.87 12.13 7.46
N ALA A 8 -10.33 13.35 7.60
CA ALA A 8 -9.42 13.94 6.61
C ALA A 8 -7.95 13.64 6.95
N PRO A 9 -7.07 13.43 5.95
CA PRO A 9 -7.37 13.28 4.53
C PRO A 9 -7.96 11.90 4.21
N GLN A 10 -9.01 11.89 3.39
CA GLN A 10 -9.83 10.71 3.10
C GLN A 10 -9.05 9.52 2.57
N ASN A 11 -8.08 9.76 1.67
CA ASN A 11 -7.28 8.70 1.06
C ASN A 11 -6.46 7.92 2.10
N VAL A 12 -5.89 8.61 3.09
CA VAL A 12 -5.09 7.96 4.13
C VAL A 12 -5.96 7.06 4.99
N TRP A 13 -7.09 7.59 5.48
CA TRP A 13 -7.97 6.85 6.40
C TRP A 13 -8.70 5.69 5.72
N LYS A 14 -9.04 5.81 4.44
CA LYS A 14 -9.57 4.70 3.64
C LYS A 14 -8.57 3.54 3.56
N HIS A 15 -7.31 3.82 3.23
CA HIS A 15 -6.28 2.78 3.12
C HIS A 15 -5.92 2.19 4.50
N PHE A 16 -5.82 3.03 5.53
CA PHE A 16 -5.58 2.58 6.89
C PHE A 16 -6.68 1.62 7.37
N TYR A 17 -7.96 2.00 7.20
CA TYR A 17 -9.08 1.14 7.58
C TYR A 17 -9.07 -0.18 6.81
N SER A 18 -8.79 -0.15 5.51
CA SER A 18 -8.70 -1.37 4.69
C SER A 18 -7.61 -2.32 5.20
N LEU A 19 -6.45 -1.76 5.58
CA LEU A 19 -5.33 -2.53 6.13
C LEU A 19 -5.66 -3.15 7.50
N THR A 20 -6.40 -2.45 8.37
CA THR A 20 -6.77 -2.98 9.70
C THR A 20 -7.79 -4.12 9.63
N GLN A 21 -8.50 -4.29 8.50
CA GLN A 21 -9.39 -5.43 8.30
C GLN A 21 -8.63 -6.74 8.07
N ILE A 22 -7.31 -6.69 7.91
CA ILE A 22 -6.45 -7.85 7.67
C ILE A 22 -5.67 -8.15 8.95
N PRO A 23 -5.96 -9.26 9.64
CA PRO A 23 -5.15 -9.70 10.76
C PRO A 23 -3.69 -9.92 10.33
N ARG A 24 -2.75 -9.27 11.03
CA ARG A 24 -1.31 -9.34 10.76
C ARG A 24 -0.46 -9.63 12.02
N PRO A 25 -0.71 -10.74 12.73
CA PRO A 25 0.15 -11.11 13.85
C PRO A 25 1.56 -11.45 13.35
N SER A 26 2.55 -11.32 14.23
CA SER A 26 3.93 -11.68 13.92
C SER A 26 4.03 -13.10 13.40
N GLY A 27 4.71 -13.30 12.26
CA GLY A 27 4.86 -14.62 11.62
C GLY A 27 3.71 -15.04 10.70
N HIS A 28 2.65 -14.23 10.56
CA HIS A 28 1.53 -14.50 9.65
C HIS A 28 1.30 -13.32 8.71
N LEU A 29 2.27 -13.09 7.82
CA LEU A 29 2.30 -11.93 6.93
C LEU A 29 1.68 -12.21 5.56
N GLU A 30 1.29 -13.45 5.26
CA GLU A 30 0.91 -13.89 3.92
C GLU A 30 -0.27 -13.08 3.37
N LYS A 31 -1.32 -12.90 4.19
CA LYS A 31 -2.53 -12.17 3.79
C LYS A 31 -2.29 -10.68 3.56
N VAL A 32 -1.49 -10.05 4.40
CA VAL A 32 -1.18 -8.62 4.26
C VAL A 32 -0.23 -8.39 3.09
N THR A 33 0.73 -9.29 2.87
CA THR A 33 1.62 -9.29 1.71
C THR A 33 0.82 -9.42 0.41
N GLU A 34 -0.08 -10.40 0.31
CA GLU A 34 -0.95 -10.56 -0.85
C GLU A 34 -1.82 -9.32 -1.10
N PHE A 35 -2.42 -8.76 -0.04
CA PHE A 35 -3.20 -7.53 -0.14
C PHE A 35 -2.39 -6.35 -0.70
N LEU A 36 -1.17 -6.13 -0.21
CA LEU A 36 -0.30 -5.05 -0.68
C LEU A 36 0.18 -5.26 -2.12
N VAL A 37 0.49 -6.52 -2.49
CA VAL A 37 0.87 -6.87 -3.86
C VAL A 37 -0.29 -6.60 -4.82
N ASN A 38 -1.50 -7.03 -4.46
CA ASN A 38 -2.70 -6.80 -5.26
C ASN A 38 -3.05 -5.31 -5.33
N PHE A 39 -2.84 -4.56 -4.25
CA PHE A 39 -3.00 -3.10 -4.24
C PHE A 39 -2.08 -2.43 -5.26
N GLY A 40 -0.77 -2.73 -5.23
CA GLY A 40 0.19 -2.17 -6.18
C GLY A 40 -0.10 -2.55 -7.63
N LYS A 41 -0.38 -3.84 -7.89
CA LYS A 41 -0.75 -4.33 -9.22
C LYS A 41 -2.06 -3.72 -9.73
N GLY A 42 -3.05 -3.54 -8.86
CA GLY A 42 -4.33 -2.91 -9.20
C GLY A 42 -4.19 -1.43 -9.60
N LEU A 43 -3.12 -0.77 -9.17
CA LEU A 43 -2.75 0.58 -9.62
C LEU A 43 -1.92 0.57 -10.92
N GLY A 44 -1.62 -0.61 -11.49
CA GLY A 44 -0.74 -0.75 -12.66
C GLY A 44 0.74 -0.46 -12.36
N LEU A 45 1.15 -0.54 -11.10
CA LEU A 45 2.52 -0.27 -10.67
C LEU A 45 3.37 -1.54 -10.65
N GLU A 46 4.66 -1.42 -10.96
CA GLU A 46 5.62 -2.51 -10.78
C GLU A 46 5.65 -2.90 -9.30
N THR A 47 5.25 -4.15 -9.03
CA THR A 47 5.02 -4.64 -7.67
C THR A 47 5.49 -6.08 -7.54
N PHE A 48 6.38 -6.34 -6.58
CA PHE A 48 6.95 -7.65 -6.34
C PHE A 48 7.30 -7.83 -4.85
N VAL A 49 7.60 -9.08 -4.49
CA VAL A 49 8.09 -9.46 -3.15
C VAL A 49 9.53 -9.90 -3.30
N ASP A 50 10.43 -9.41 -2.44
CA ASP A 50 11.83 -9.86 -2.44
C ASP A 50 12.00 -11.24 -1.78
N GLU A 51 13.22 -11.77 -1.78
CA GLU A 51 13.53 -13.11 -1.24
C GLU A 51 13.26 -13.23 0.27
N VAL A 52 13.23 -12.12 1.00
CA VAL A 52 13.03 -12.09 2.45
C VAL A 52 11.59 -11.73 2.84
N GLY A 53 10.70 -11.49 1.87
CA GLY A 53 9.27 -11.26 2.09
C GLY A 53 8.85 -9.80 2.17
N ASN A 54 9.71 -8.83 1.84
CA ASN A 54 9.32 -7.43 1.78
C ASN A 54 8.51 -7.15 0.51
N VAL A 55 7.44 -6.36 0.64
CA VAL A 55 6.67 -5.88 -0.51
C VAL A 55 7.26 -4.59 -1.05
N ILE A 56 7.61 -4.60 -2.33
CA ILE A 56 8.17 -3.45 -3.04
C ILE A 56 7.16 -3.02 -4.10
N ILE A 57 6.73 -1.76 -4.04
CA ILE A 57 5.87 -1.11 -5.04
C ILE A 57 6.63 0.09 -5.60
N ARG A 58 6.92 0.07 -6.90
CA ARG A 58 7.67 1.13 -7.58
C ARG A 58 6.70 1.98 -8.41
N LYS A 59 6.74 3.28 -8.17
CA LYS A 59 5.99 4.28 -8.94
C LYS A 59 6.97 5.16 -9.71
N PRO A 60 6.78 5.36 -11.03
CA PRO A 60 7.61 6.30 -11.78
C PRO A 60 7.43 7.72 -11.26
N ALA A 61 8.41 8.58 -11.54
CA ALA A 61 8.29 10.00 -11.28
C ALA A 61 7.06 10.57 -12.00
N THR A 62 6.43 11.57 -11.38
CA THR A 62 5.38 12.34 -12.06
C THR A 62 6.00 13.01 -13.30
N PRO A 63 5.28 13.07 -14.45
CA PRO A 63 5.79 13.71 -15.66
C PRO A 63 6.35 15.11 -15.39
N GLY A 64 7.57 15.38 -15.86
CA GLY A 64 8.29 16.64 -15.67
C GLY A 64 9.06 16.75 -14.34
N MET A 65 9.04 15.71 -13.50
CA MET A 65 9.76 15.64 -12.22
C MET A 65 10.87 14.58 -12.21
N GLU A 66 11.22 14.01 -13.36
CA GLU A 66 12.10 12.84 -13.50
C GLU A 66 13.52 13.09 -12.98
N ASN A 67 14.00 14.34 -13.07
CA ASN A 67 15.36 14.72 -12.69
C ASN A 67 15.45 15.40 -11.32
N ARG A 68 14.36 15.43 -10.54
CA ARG A 68 14.38 16.00 -9.18
C ARG A 68 14.88 14.95 -8.21
N LYS A 69 15.74 15.36 -7.27
CA LYS A 69 16.11 14.50 -6.13
C LYS A 69 14.85 14.26 -5.29
N GLY A 70 14.53 12.98 -5.09
CA GLY A 70 13.49 12.52 -4.17
C GLY A 70 13.94 12.58 -2.71
#